data_AF-A0A363NTE5-F1
#
_entry.id   AF-A0A363NTE5-F1
#
_cell.length_a   1.000
_cell.length_b   1.000
_cell.length_c   1.000
_cell.angle_alpha   90.00
_cell.angle_beta   90.00
_cell.angle_gamma   90.00
#
_symmetry.space_group_name_H-M   'P 1'
#
loop_
_entity.id
_entity.type
_entity.pdbx_description
1 polymer ?
#
loop_
_entity_poly.entity_id
_entity_poly.type
_entity_poly.pdbx_seq_one_letter_code
_entity_poly.pdbx_strand_id
1 'polypeptide(L)'
;MTDKIEQFFNAYLTRDVSSVYTEDVPKEMMASEVNEDGWYEWKPIPGSLTDDDYKKLELEFGASLPVSFIEWHKRYFFAECDCSIARLPHSLPAQPLAEIISNLDSYIAEQLIPLGLIPFASEGNDAGPLVFDTRGSVEKNDYPIRVYDHEYDGELEGLSEIIFSSFNKMLACLTHFLNETNTRKHFEVIADFYAIDPDGAGSTGRSYWDGWIEMGRANFKEFGY
;
A
#
# COMPACT_ATOMS: atom_id res chain seq x y z
N MET A 1 -23.37 4.23 4.52
CA MET A 1 -22.27 3.67 3.71
C MET A 1 -21.02 3.86 4.54
N THR A 2 -20.31 2.79 4.87
CA THR A 2 -19.16 2.88 5.78
C THR A 2 -17.98 3.47 5.03
N ASP A 3 -17.32 4.46 5.64
CA ASP A 3 -16.17 5.14 5.06
C ASP A 3 -14.92 4.27 5.18
N LYS A 4 -14.54 3.62 4.08
CA LYS A 4 -13.44 2.64 4.06
C LYS A 4 -12.09 3.26 4.40
N ILE A 5 -11.88 4.52 4.05
CA ILE A 5 -10.63 5.24 4.32
C ILE A 5 -10.52 5.44 5.84
N GLU A 6 -11.59 5.89 6.49
CA GLU A 6 -11.63 6.00 7.96
C GLU A 6 -11.45 4.65 8.65
N GLN A 7 -12.09 3.60 8.15
CA GLN A 7 -11.92 2.26 8.73
C GLN A 7 -10.46 1.79 8.67
N PHE A 8 -9.80 2.03 7.54
CA PHE A 8 -8.39 1.69 7.38
C PHE A 8 -7.50 2.45 8.36
N PHE A 9 -7.59 3.78 8.41
CA PHE A 9 -6.75 4.57 9.30
C PHE A 9 -7.04 4.26 10.78
N ASN A 10 -8.30 4.05 11.16
CA ASN A 10 -8.63 3.63 12.52
C ASN A 10 -8.00 2.26 12.87
N ALA A 11 -8.01 1.29 11.94
CA ALA A 11 -7.36 0.00 12.15
C ALA A 11 -5.83 0.14 12.23
N TYR A 12 -5.24 0.92 11.33
CA TYR A 12 -3.80 1.13 11.25
C TYR A 12 -3.24 1.80 12.52
N LEU A 13 -3.94 2.81 13.04
CA LEU A 13 -3.54 3.56 14.24
C LEU A 13 -3.82 2.82 15.56
N THR A 14 -4.36 1.59 15.53
CA THR A 14 -4.40 0.74 16.73
C THR A 14 -3.04 0.13 17.08
N ARG A 15 -2.07 0.22 16.15
CA ARG A 15 -0.70 -0.25 16.31
C ARG A 15 0.17 0.87 16.89
N ASP A 16 1.31 0.48 17.46
CA ASP A 16 2.36 1.42 17.82
C ASP A 16 2.96 2.00 16.52
N VAL A 17 2.49 3.19 16.15
CA VAL A 17 2.97 3.93 14.97
C VAL A 17 3.93 5.01 15.43
N SER A 18 5.13 5.00 14.88
CA SER A 18 6.23 5.89 15.27
C SER A 18 7.11 6.17 14.06
N SER A 19 7.58 7.40 13.95
CA SER A 19 8.49 7.79 12.88
C SER A 19 9.69 8.55 13.44
N VAL A 20 10.75 8.62 12.63
CA VAL A 20 11.94 9.40 12.97
C VAL A 20 11.61 10.88 12.84
N TYR A 21 11.92 11.65 13.88
CA TYR A 21 11.67 13.08 13.89
C TYR A 21 12.58 13.83 12.92
N THR A 22 12.00 14.77 12.17
CA THR A 22 12.72 15.78 11.40
C THR A 22 12.17 17.17 11.71
N GLU A 23 12.93 18.23 11.45
CA GLU A 23 12.50 19.61 11.70
C GLU A 23 11.25 20.01 10.87
N ASP A 24 10.98 19.28 9.78
CA ASP A 24 9.85 19.50 8.88
C ASP A 24 8.54 18.87 9.37
N VAL A 25 8.56 18.07 10.45
CA VAL A 25 7.36 17.46 11.04
C VAL A 25 6.50 18.52 11.75
N PRO A 26 5.23 18.72 11.36
CA PRO A 26 4.36 19.66 12.06
C PRO A 26 3.98 19.17 13.46
N LYS A 27 3.98 20.08 14.44
CA LYS A 27 3.59 19.77 15.82
C LYS A 27 2.20 19.15 15.94
N GLU A 28 1.28 19.52 15.06
CA GLU A 28 -0.09 18.99 15.04
C GLU A 28 -0.12 17.48 14.72
N MET A 29 0.89 16.98 14.02
CA MET A 29 1.06 15.58 13.67
C MET A 29 1.70 14.75 14.79
N MET A 30 2.31 15.40 15.79
CA MET A 30 2.95 14.73 16.91
C MET A 30 1.90 14.29 17.94
N ALA A 31 1.91 13.00 18.28
CA ALA A 31 1.10 12.40 19.35
C ALA A 31 1.90 12.21 20.65
N SER A 32 3.23 12.15 20.56
CA SER A 32 4.15 12.14 21.70
C SER A 32 5.24 13.21 21.58
N GLU A 33 6.01 13.38 22.65
CA GLU A 33 7.32 14.04 22.56
C GLU A 33 8.32 13.13 21.81
N VAL A 34 9.41 13.72 21.33
CA VAL A 34 10.53 12.96 20.74
C VAL A 34 11.29 12.25 21.86
N ASN A 35 11.49 10.94 21.73
CA ASN A 35 12.22 10.14 22.70
C ASN A 35 13.74 10.27 22.53
N GLU A 36 14.51 9.60 23.40
CA GLU A 36 15.98 9.66 23.40
C GLU A 36 16.62 9.13 22.10
N ASP A 37 15.91 8.26 21.38
CA ASP A 37 16.34 7.67 20.11
C ASP A 37 15.91 8.49 18.88
N GLY A 38 15.27 9.64 19.08
CA GLY A 38 14.83 10.53 18.00
C GLY A 38 13.49 10.12 17.34
N TRP A 39 12.73 9.23 17.96
CA TRP A 39 11.42 8.78 17.46
C TRP A 39 10.28 9.52 18.16
N TYR A 40 9.16 9.65 17.45
CA TYR A 40 7.92 10.19 18.01
C TYR A 40 6.72 9.38 17.49
N GLU A 41 5.71 9.22 18.33
CA GLU A 41 4.40 8.73 17.90
C GLU A 41 3.70 9.84 17.11
N TRP A 42 3.07 9.47 16.01
CA TRP A 42 2.38 10.41 15.14
C TRP A 42 0.89 10.09 15.05
N LYS A 43 0.12 11.07 14.62
CA LYS A 43 -1.30 10.93 14.26
C LYS A 43 -1.56 11.61 12.93
N PRO A 44 -2.54 11.13 12.14
CA PRO A 44 -2.88 11.79 10.89
C PRO A 44 -3.44 13.19 11.16
N ILE A 45 -3.19 14.09 10.23
CA ILE A 45 -3.83 15.41 10.17
C ILE A 45 -4.53 15.57 8.82
N PRO A 46 -5.60 16.39 8.71
CA PRO A 46 -6.31 16.57 7.45
C PRO A 46 -5.37 16.94 6.30
N GLY A 47 -5.50 16.23 5.18
CA GLY A 47 -4.76 16.54 3.97
C GLY A 47 -5.26 17.82 3.30
N SER A 48 -4.40 18.46 2.51
CA SER A 48 -4.72 19.65 1.72
C SER A 48 -4.54 19.47 0.21
N LEU A 49 -4.13 18.28 -0.23
CA LEU A 49 -3.96 17.94 -1.65
C LEU A 49 -5.29 17.95 -2.40
N THR A 50 -5.23 18.37 -3.65
CA THR A 50 -6.37 18.43 -4.57
C THR A 50 -6.21 17.45 -5.73
N ASP A 51 -7.31 17.14 -6.43
CA ASP A 51 -7.24 16.29 -7.63
C ASP A 51 -6.31 16.87 -8.71
N ASP A 52 -6.19 18.19 -8.78
CA ASP A 52 -5.32 18.86 -9.74
C ASP A 52 -3.84 18.66 -9.44
N ASP A 53 -3.48 18.35 -8.19
CA ASP A 53 -2.09 18.00 -7.83
C ASP A 53 -1.71 16.62 -8.37
N TYR A 54 -2.63 15.66 -8.32
CA TYR A 54 -2.43 14.33 -8.91
C TYR A 54 -2.48 14.38 -10.44
N LYS A 55 -3.35 15.19 -11.05
CA LYS A 55 -3.39 15.33 -12.52
C LYS A 55 -2.06 15.84 -13.10
N LYS A 56 -1.36 16.73 -12.38
CA LYS A 56 -0.04 17.21 -12.79
C LYS A 56 0.98 16.06 -12.76
N LEU A 57 0.96 15.27 -11.68
CA LEU A 57 1.80 14.09 -11.53
C LEU A 57 1.53 13.04 -12.62
N GLU A 58 0.27 12.71 -12.83
CA GLU A 58 -0.19 11.81 -13.89
C GLU A 58 0.30 12.25 -15.28
N LEU A 59 0.20 13.55 -15.58
CA LEU A 59 0.69 14.13 -16.84
C LEU A 59 2.22 14.06 -16.97
N GLU A 60 2.94 14.34 -15.89
CA GLU A 60 4.41 14.34 -15.85
C GLU A 60 4.98 12.95 -16.12
N PHE A 61 4.41 11.92 -15.47
CA PHE A 61 4.90 10.55 -15.55
C PHE A 61 4.18 9.69 -16.61
N GLY A 62 3.20 10.24 -17.33
CA GLY A 62 2.40 9.47 -18.30
C GLY A 62 1.61 8.33 -17.64
N ALA A 63 1.22 8.51 -16.38
CA ALA A 63 0.52 7.54 -15.55
C ALA A 63 -0.93 7.97 -15.33
N SER A 64 -1.82 7.02 -15.06
CA SER A 64 -3.16 7.34 -14.54
C SER A 64 -3.43 6.51 -13.29
N LEU A 65 -3.58 7.17 -12.16
CA LEU A 65 -3.78 6.56 -10.86
C LEU A 65 -5.27 6.28 -10.62
N PRO A 66 -5.64 5.21 -9.89
CA PRO A 66 -7.02 4.98 -9.51
C PRO A 66 -7.59 6.12 -8.66
N VAL A 67 -8.84 6.51 -8.93
CA VAL A 67 -9.54 7.51 -8.11
C VAL A 67 -9.60 7.09 -6.63
N SER A 68 -9.79 5.79 -6.37
CA SER A 68 -9.82 5.23 -5.00
C SER A 68 -8.49 5.41 -4.26
N PHE A 69 -7.37 5.30 -4.95
CA PHE A 69 -6.04 5.54 -4.40
C PHE A 69 -5.81 7.04 -4.10
N ILE A 70 -6.18 7.91 -5.05
CA ILE A 70 -6.08 9.37 -4.87
C ILE A 70 -6.91 9.83 -3.68
N GLU A 71 -8.17 9.37 -3.57
CA GLU A 71 -9.07 9.73 -2.46
C GLU A 71 -8.53 9.27 -1.10
N TRP A 72 -7.92 8.09 -1.03
CA TRP A 72 -7.27 7.59 0.19
C TRP A 72 -6.05 8.44 0.55
N HIS A 73 -5.12 8.64 -0.39
CA HIS A 73 -3.85 9.30 -0.12
C HIS A 73 -4.03 10.79 0.21
N LYS A 74 -4.93 11.50 -0.49
CA LYS A 74 -5.15 12.93 -0.23
C LYS A 74 -5.89 13.23 1.07
N ARG A 75 -6.54 12.22 1.68
CA ARG A 75 -7.42 12.44 2.83
C ARG A 75 -6.67 12.98 4.05
N TYR A 76 -5.48 12.44 4.30
CA TYR A 76 -4.68 12.76 5.47
C TYR A 76 -3.23 12.95 5.06
N PHE A 77 -2.52 13.74 5.86
CA PHE A 77 -1.08 13.60 5.98
C PHE A 77 -0.76 12.59 7.08
N PHE A 78 0.16 11.67 6.81
CA PHE A 78 0.53 10.52 7.65
C PHE A 78 1.99 10.15 7.40
N ALA A 79 2.72 9.74 8.45
CA ALA A 79 4.19 9.69 8.43
C ALA A 79 4.76 8.35 7.95
N GLU A 80 3.95 7.29 7.96
CA GLU A 80 4.32 5.95 7.51
C GLU A 80 3.03 5.16 7.18
N CYS A 81 3.16 4.09 6.40
CA CYS A 81 2.06 3.18 6.12
C CYS A 81 2.55 1.76 5.80
N ASP A 82 3.26 1.15 6.74
CA ASP A 82 3.72 -0.24 6.64
C ASP A 82 2.69 -1.20 7.27
N CYS A 83 1.97 -1.93 6.43
CA CYS A 83 0.97 -2.91 6.83
C CYS A 83 1.55 -4.33 6.97
N SER A 84 2.88 -4.47 7.06
CA SER A 84 3.69 -5.70 7.07
C SER A 84 3.66 -6.51 5.77
N ILE A 85 2.51 -6.65 5.13
CA ILE A 85 2.35 -7.37 3.85
C ILE A 85 2.36 -6.44 2.63
N ALA A 86 2.28 -5.13 2.87
CA ALA A 86 2.36 -4.08 1.86
C ALA A 86 2.81 -2.78 2.54
N ARG A 87 3.67 -2.02 1.86
CA ARG A 87 4.17 -0.72 2.31
C ARG A 87 3.63 0.35 1.37
N LEU A 88 2.63 1.07 1.84
CA LEU A 88 1.92 2.09 1.07
C LEU A 88 2.65 3.44 1.15
N PRO A 89 2.56 4.29 0.11
CA PRO A 89 3.23 5.58 0.09
C PRO A 89 2.63 6.49 1.15
N HIS A 90 3.49 7.08 1.97
CA HIS A 90 3.09 8.01 3.02
C HIS A 90 3.02 9.45 2.48
N SER A 91 2.33 10.34 3.20
CA SER A 91 2.14 11.74 2.79
C SER A 91 2.52 12.69 3.91
N LEU A 92 3.74 13.23 3.85
CA LEU A 92 4.21 14.24 4.81
C LEU A 92 3.87 15.66 4.32
N PRO A 93 3.44 16.59 5.19
CA PRO A 93 3.00 17.94 4.77
C PRO A 93 4.05 18.74 3.98
N ALA A 94 5.34 18.53 4.28
CA ALA A 94 6.43 19.22 3.60
C ALA A 94 6.66 18.71 2.17
N GLN A 95 6.40 17.43 1.91
CA GLN A 95 6.62 16.77 0.62
C GLN A 95 5.52 15.72 0.36
N PRO A 96 4.26 16.16 0.19
CA PRO A 96 3.11 15.27 0.32
C PRO A 96 2.97 14.25 -0.79
N LEU A 97 3.67 14.41 -1.92
CA LEU A 97 3.68 13.47 -3.05
C LEU A 97 5.03 12.74 -3.23
N ALA A 98 6.01 12.96 -2.35
CA ALA A 98 7.38 12.48 -2.56
C ALA A 98 7.47 10.96 -2.75
N GLU A 99 6.74 10.18 -1.95
CA GLU A 99 6.74 8.72 -2.07
C GLU A 99 6.11 8.24 -3.37
N ILE A 100 5.03 8.88 -3.84
CA ILE A 100 4.42 8.53 -5.13
C ILE A 100 5.39 8.89 -6.25
N ILE A 101 6.03 10.07 -6.19
CA ILE A 101 7.05 10.49 -7.16
C ILE A 101 8.21 9.49 -7.18
N SER A 102 8.72 9.09 -6.01
CA SER A 102 9.80 8.10 -5.90
C SER A 102 9.45 6.77 -6.56
N ASN A 103 8.21 6.30 -6.39
CA ASN A 103 7.73 5.10 -7.08
C ASN A 103 7.70 5.28 -8.61
N LEU A 104 7.23 6.43 -9.09
CA LEU A 104 7.05 6.73 -10.53
C LEU A 104 8.34 7.12 -11.26
N ASP A 105 9.33 7.68 -10.55
CA ASP A 105 10.63 8.14 -11.07
C ASP A 105 11.74 7.08 -10.92
N SER A 106 11.36 5.85 -10.51
CA SER A 106 12.32 4.76 -10.37
C SER A 106 12.73 4.16 -11.71
N TYR A 107 13.94 3.62 -11.79
CA TYR A 107 14.43 2.92 -12.99
C TYR A 107 13.48 1.81 -13.46
N ILE A 108 12.84 1.11 -12.53
CA ILE A 108 11.87 0.07 -12.88
C ILE A 108 10.56 0.68 -13.42
N ALA A 109 10.11 1.80 -12.89
CA ALA A 109 8.91 2.48 -13.38
C ALA A 109 9.06 2.99 -14.82
N GLU A 110 10.25 3.47 -15.21
CA GLU A 110 10.54 3.87 -16.60
C GLU A 110 10.26 2.72 -17.61
N GLN A 111 10.43 1.48 -17.18
CA GLN A 111 10.20 0.28 -18.00
C GLN A 111 8.75 -0.19 -17.91
N LEU A 112 8.15 -0.15 -16.72
CA LEU A 112 6.82 -0.68 -16.46
C LEU A 112 5.68 0.23 -16.95
N ILE A 113 5.82 1.55 -16.80
CA ILE A 113 4.76 2.51 -17.18
C ILE A 113 4.40 2.40 -18.68
N PRO A 114 5.36 2.35 -19.62
CA PRO A 114 5.06 2.13 -21.04
C PRO A 114 4.33 0.81 -21.34
N LEU A 115 4.48 -0.19 -20.47
CA LEU A 115 3.78 -1.47 -20.57
C LEU A 115 2.38 -1.44 -19.96
N GLY A 116 1.94 -0.32 -19.38
CA GLY A 116 0.66 -0.19 -18.70
C GLY A 116 0.69 -0.73 -17.26
N LEU A 117 1.83 -0.67 -16.60
CA LEU A 117 2.02 -1.11 -15.22
C LEU A 117 2.54 0.06 -14.40
N ILE A 118 1.78 0.55 -13.42
CA ILE A 118 2.12 1.75 -12.66
C ILE A 118 2.52 1.36 -11.23
N PRO A 119 3.81 1.43 -10.86
CA PRO A 119 4.25 1.22 -9.48
C PRO A 119 3.65 2.25 -8.53
N PHE A 120 3.19 1.81 -7.35
CA PHE A 120 2.61 2.73 -6.37
C PHE A 120 2.95 2.40 -4.90
N ALA A 121 3.45 1.21 -4.61
CA ALA A 121 3.76 0.75 -3.25
C ALA A 121 4.80 -0.38 -3.32
N SER A 122 5.33 -0.81 -2.18
CA SER A 122 6.22 -1.97 -2.09
C SER A 122 5.52 -3.18 -1.51
N GLU A 123 5.85 -4.36 -2.03
CA GLU A 123 5.45 -5.64 -1.46
C GLU A 123 6.19 -5.87 -0.12
N GLY A 124 5.51 -6.49 0.84
CA GLY A 124 5.97 -6.55 2.25
C GLY A 124 7.19 -7.43 2.53
N ASN A 125 7.59 -8.28 1.59
CA ASN A 125 8.73 -9.19 1.67
C ASN A 125 9.82 -8.83 0.65
N ASP A 126 9.85 -7.57 0.22
CA ASP A 126 10.88 -6.97 -0.64
C ASP A 126 11.01 -7.61 -2.04
N ALA A 127 9.98 -8.34 -2.51
CA ALA A 127 9.97 -8.90 -3.86
C ALA A 127 10.02 -7.81 -4.95
N GLY A 128 9.44 -6.64 -4.67
CA GLY A 128 9.42 -5.51 -5.59
C GLY A 128 8.16 -4.66 -5.44
N PRO A 129 7.84 -3.80 -6.43
CA PRO A 129 6.70 -2.92 -6.32
C PRO A 129 5.37 -3.65 -6.51
N LEU A 130 4.35 -3.15 -5.81
CA LEU A 130 2.96 -3.34 -6.21
C LEU A 130 2.66 -2.38 -7.36
N VAL A 131 2.01 -2.90 -8.39
CA VAL A 131 1.67 -2.16 -9.60
C VAL A 131 0.17 -2.17 -9.86
N PHE A 132 -0.37 -1.04 -10.32
CA PHE A 132 -1.67 -0.99 -10.98
C PHE A 132 -1.53 -1.49 -12.41
N ASP A 133 -2.29 -2.52 -12.77
CA ASP A 133 -2.31 -3.06 -14.13
C ASP A 133 -3.39 -2.35 -14.96
N THR A 134 -2.95 -1.40 -15.79
CA THR A 134 -3.80 -0.56 -16.64
C THR A 134 -4.05 -1.17 -18.02
N ARG A 135 -3.56 -2.39 -18.27
CA ARG A 135 -3.74 -3.12 -19.53
C ARG A 135 -5.16 -3.67 -19.60
N GLY A 136 -6.11 -2.79 -19.92
CA GLY A 136 -7.52 -3.13 -20.06
C GLY A 136 -8.42 -1.95 -19.74
N SER A 137 -9.69 -2.04 -20.15
CA SER A 137 -10.69 -1.04 -19.80
C SER A 137 -11.40 -1.44 -18.50
N VAL A 138 -11.19 -0.66 -17.44
CA VAL A 138 -11.91 -0.76 -16.17
C VAL A 138 -12.62 0.56 -15.85
N GLU A 139 -13.80 0.47 -15.23
CA GLU A 139 -14.57 1.66 -14.85
C GLU A 139 -13.77 2.51 -13.85
N LYS A 140 -13.67 3.83 -14.11
CA LYS A 140 -13.01 4.81 -13.22
C LYS A 140 -11.59 4.44 -12.79
N ASN A 141 -10.86 3.72 -13.65
CA ASN A 141 -9.46 3.38 -13.38
C ASN A 141 -9.29 2.52 -12.10
N ASP A 142 -10.30 1.72 -11.70
CA ASP A 142 -10.19 0.79 -10.57
C ASP A 142 -9.38 -0.45 -11.00
N TYR A 143 -8.09 -0.22 -11.28
CA TYR A 143 -7.18 -1.21 -11.84
C TYR A 143 -6.89 -2.33 -10.85
N PRO A 144 -6.78 -3.59 -11.32
CA PRO A 144 -6.27 -4.67 -10.52
C PRO A 144 -4.82 -4.43 -10.13
N ILE A 145 -4.41 -5.04 -9.02
CA ILE A 145 -3.07 -4.92 -8.44
C ILE A 145 -2.33 -6.24 -8.59
N ARG A 146 -1.07 -6.14 -9.01
CA ARG A 146 -0.13 -7.24 -9.18
C ARG A 146 1.16 -6.90 -8.42
N VAL A 147 1.97 -7.89 -8.12
CA VAL A 147 3.37 -7.71 -7.72
C VAL A 147 4.23 -7.78 -8.97
N TYR A 148 5.20 -6.88 -9.05
CA TYR A 148 6.29 -7.03 -10.00
C TYR A 148 7.55 -7.45 -9.24
N ASP A 149 8.10 -8.60 -9.59
CA ASP A 149 9.37 -9.09 -9.07
C ASP A 149 10.52 -8.31 -9.73
N HIS A 150 11.25 -7.55 -8.91
CA HIS A 150 12.30 -6.65 -9.41
C HIS A 150 13.52 -7.40 -9.98
N GLU A 151 13.64 -8.72 -9.76
CA GLU A 151 14.72 -9.54 -10.34
C GLU A 151 14.59 -9.72 -11.86
N TYR A 152 13.46 -9.31 -12.45
CA TYR A 152 13.17 -9.48 -13.88
C TYR A 152 13.46 -8.23 -14.74
N ASP A 153 14.07 -7.19 -14.17
CA ASP A 153 14.63 -6.03 -14.91
C ASP A 153 13.68 -5.40 -15.97
N GLY A 154 12.38 -5.34 -15.71
CA GLY A 154 11.37 -4.75 -16.61
C GLY A 154 10.66 -5.75 -17.54
N GLU A 155 11.07 -7.01 -17.55
CA GLU A 155 10.43 -8.07 -18.33
C GLU A 155 9.11 -8.54 -17.71
N LEU A 156 8.10 -8.83 -18.54
CA LEU A 156 6.74 -9.15 -18.09
C LEU A 156 6.63 -10.47 -17.33
N GLU A 157 7.61 -11.35 -17.46
CA GLU A 157 7.73 -12.61 -16.73
C GLU A 157 7.79 -12.40 -15.21
N GLY A 158 8.26 -11.23 -14.74
CA GLY A 158 8.28 -10.88 -13.31
C GLY A 158 6.92 -10.49 -12.74
N LEU A 159 5.87 -10.43 -13.55
CA LEU A 159 4.57 -9.95 -13.13
C LEU A 159 3.68 -11.08 -12.59
N SER A 160 3.48 -11.12 -11.26
CA SER A 160 2.58 -12.05 -10.57
C SER A 160 1.16 -11.96 -11.11
N GLU A 161 0.29 -12.95 -10.97
CA GLU A 161 -1.19 -12.81 -11.16
C GLU A 161 -1.84 -11.59 -10.47
N ILE A 162 -3.15 -11.37 -10.69
CA ILE A 162 -3.92 -10.33 -9.99
C ILE A 162 -4.11 -10.76 -8.53
N ILE A 163 -3.39 -10.11 -7.62
CA ILE A 163 -3.40 -10.40 -6.18
C ILE A 163 -4.50 -9.63 -5.44
N PHE A 164 -4.91 -8.47 -5.97
CA PHE A 164 -6.13 -7.77 -5.56
C PHE A 164 -6.88 -7.24 -6.78
N SER A 165 -8.20 -7.34 -6.78
CA SER A 165 -9.00 -6.88 -7.93
C SER A 165 -9.07 -5.36 -8.05
N SER A 166 -8.85 -4.63 -6.96
CA SER A 166 -8.65 -3.18 -6.98
C SER A 166 -8.07 -2.61 -5.68
N PHE A 167 -7.70 -1.32 -5.68
CA PHE A 167 -7.21 -0.63 -4.49
C PHE A 167 -8.24 -0.62 -3.35
N ASN A 168 -9.52 -0.47 -3.65
CA ASN A 168 -10.58 -0.55 -2.64
C ASN A 168 -10.65 -1.93 -1.95
N LYS A 169 -10.33 -2.99 -2.70
CA LYS A 169 -10.31 -4.36 -2.19
C LYS A 169 -9.04 -4.65 -1.41
N MET A 170 -7.89 -4.19 -1.88
CA MET A 170 -6.65 -4.16 -1.11
C MET A 170 -6.87 -3.46 0.23
N LEU A 171 -7.44 -2.25 0.25
CA LEU A 171 -7.69 -1.49 1.48
C LEU A 171 -8.60 -2.25 2.45
N ALA A 172 -9.62 -2.94 1.94
CA ALA A 172 -10.51 -3.78 2.77
C ALA A 172 -9.78 -4.99 3.37
N CYS A 173 -8.95 -5.69 2.57
CA CYS A 173 -8.12 -6.79 3.04
C CYS A 173 -7.09 -6.33 4.08
N LEU A 174 -6.40 -5.21 3.84
CA LEU A 174 -5.45 -4.62 4.78
C LEU A 174 -6.15 -4.17 6.08
N THR A 175 -7.31 -3.54 5.98
CA THR A 175 -8.10 -3.16 7.17
C THR A 175 -8.46 -4.38 8.01
N HIS A 176 -8.90 -5.47 7.38
CA HIS A 176 -9.18 -6.74 8.06
C HIS A 176 -7.91 -7.32 8.69
N PHE A 177 -6.80 -7.32 7.94
CA PHE A 177 -5.50 -7.77 8.41
C PHE A 177 -5.05 -7.04 9.68
N LEU A 178 -5.09 -5.71 9.67
CA LEU A 178 -4.68 -4.87 10.78
C LEU A 178 -5.53 -5.11 12.04
N ASN A 179 -6.84 -5.28 11.89
CA ASN A 179 -7.74 -5.52 13.02
C ASN A 179 -7.53 -6.91 13.65
N GLU A 180 -7.40 -7.94 12.82
CA GLU A 180 -7.45 -9.33 13.27
C GLU A 180 -6.10 -9.86 13.75
N THR A 181 -4.99 -9.31 13.24
CA THR A 181 -3.63 -9.77 13.60
C THR A 181 -3.22 -9.45 15.04
N ASN A 182 -4.00 -8.64 15.75
CA ASN A 182 -3.87 -8.46 17.20
C ASN A 182 -4.21 -9.73 18.00
N THR A 183 -4.98 -10.66 17.42
CA THR A 183 -5.47 -11.86 18.11
C THR A 183 -5.25 -13.17 17.35
N ARG A 184 -5.10 -13.10 16.03
CA ARG A 184 -4.91 -14.24 15.14
C ARG A 184 -3.54 -14.18 14.48
N LYS A 185 -3.01 -15.32 14.03
CA LYS A 185 -1.75 -15.34 13.30
C LYS A 185 -1.96 -14.77 11.90
N HIS A 186 -0.97 -14.04 11.38
CA HIS A 186 -1.09 -13.37 10.07
C HIS A 186 -1.53 -14.33 8.95
N PHE A 187 -0.99 -15.56 8.92
CA PHE A 187 -1.33 -16.56 7.90
C PHE A 187 -2.74 -17.14 8.06
N GLU A 188 -3.38 -17.01 9.23
CA GLU A 188 -4.79 -17.37 9.42
C GLU A 188 -5.71 -16.26 8.89
N VAL A 189 -5.25 -15.01 8.96
CA VAL A 189 -6.02 -13.83 8.54
C VAL A 189 -5.95 -13.63 7.03
N ILE A 190 -4.80 -13.89 6.39
CA ILE A 190 -4.64 -13.81 4.93
C ILE A 190 -5.64 -14.72 4.20
N ALA A 191 -5.97 -15.88 4.75
CA ALA A 191 -6.97 -16.79 4.17
C ALA A 191 -8.36 -16.15 4.03
N ASP A 192 -8.70 -15.15 4.87
CA ASP A 192 -9.98 -14.43 4.80
C ASP A 192 -10.04 -13.50 3.58
N PHE A 193 -8.91 -13.12 2.98
CA PHE A 193 -8.85 -12.25 1.81
C PHE A 193 -9.64 -12.85 0.64
N TYR A 194 -9.72 -14.18 0.57
CA TYR A 194 -10.48 -14.89 -0.46
C TYR A 194 -11.98 -14.56 -0.44
N ALA A 195 -12.54 -14.27 0.73
CA ALA A 195 -13.93 -13.87 0.87
C ALA A 195 -14.12 -12.36 0.68
N ILE A 196 -13.13 -11.55 1.09
CA ILE A 196 -13.19 -10.08 0.99
C ILE A 196 -13.02 -9.62 -0.47
N ASP A 197 -12.13 -10.27 -1.20
CA ASP A 197 -11.81 -10.00 -2.60
C ASP A 197 -11.89 -11.29 -3.45
N PRO A 198 -13.11 -11.75 -3.79
CA PRO A 198 -13.31 -13.00 -4.51
C PRO A 198 -12.74 -12.98 -5.94
N ASP A 199 -12.66 -11.80 -6.58
CA ASP A 199 -12.23 -11.66 -7.98
C ASP A 199 -10.71 -11.46 -8.11
N GLY A 200 -10.05 -10.99 -7.06
CA GLY A 200 -8.58 -10.88 -6.98
C GLY A 200 -8.00 -11.99 -6.13
N ALA A 201 -7.78 -11.71 -4.84
CA ALA A 201 -7.16 -12.63 -3.90
C ALA A 201 -7.81 -14.02 -3.87
N GLY A 202 -9.14 -14.11 -3.97
CA GLY A 202 -9.90 -15.36 -3.92
C GLY A 202 -9.90 -16.18 -5.21
N SER A 203 -9.47 -15.59 -6.32
CA SER A 203 -9.47 -16.17 -7.66
C SER A 203 -8.04 -16.30 -8.18
N THR A 204 -7.59 -15.40 -9.07
CA THR A 204 -6.28 -15.50 -9.70
C THR A 204 -5.16 -15.38 -8.68
N GLY A 205 -5.32 -14.50 -7.68
CA GLY A 205 -4.35 -14.20 -6.61
C GLY A 205 -4.17 -15.30 -5.58
N ARG A 206 -4.95 -16.39 -5.67
CA ARG A 206 -5.00 -17.41 -4.61
C ARG A 206 -3.64 -18.05 -4.38
N SER A 207 -2.93 -18.43 -5.44
CA SER A 207 -1.62 -19.08 -5.35
C SER A 207 -0.58 -18.19 -4.67
N TYR A 208 -0.50 -16.91 -5.05
CA TYR A 208 0.33 -15.92 -4.38
C TYR A 208 0.06 -15.86 -2.86
N TRP A 209 -1.20 -15.73 -2.46
CA TRP A 209 -1.56 -15.65 -1.04
C TRP A 209 -1.37 -16.98 -0.30
N ASP A 210 -1.58 -18.12 -0.96
CA ASP A 210 -1.25 -19.44 -0.40
C ASP A 210 0.26 -19.52 -0.10
N GLY A 211 1.13 -18.98 -0.95
CA GLY A 211 2.56 -18.87 -0.69
C GLY A 211 2.89 -18.06 0.57
N TRP A 212 2.26 -16.90 0.75
CA TRP A 212 2.36 -16.09 1.97
C TRP A 212 1.87 -16.86 3.22
N ILE A 213 0.77 -17.62 3.11
CA ILE A 213 0.24 -18.45 4.20
C ILE A 213 1.20 -19.58 4.55
N GLU A 214 1.76 -20.27 3.56
CA GLU A 214 2.71 -21.36 3.76
C GLU A 214 4.00 -20.88 4.40
N MET A 215 4.56 -19.78 3.89
CA MET A 215 5.74 -19.12 4.46
C MET A 215 5.48 -18.70 5.91
N GLY A 216 4.37 -18.01 6.17
CA GLY A 216 4.00 -17.58 7.52
C GLY A 216 3.85 -18.74 8.50
N ARG A 217 3.21 -19.83 8.05
CA ARG A 217 3.04 -21.05 8.85
C ARG A 217 4.38 -21.75 9.11
N ALA A 218 5.28 -21.77 8.14
CA ALA A 218 6.62 -22.35 8.30
C ALA A 218 7.44 -21.54 9.30
N ASN A 219 7.47 -20.21 9.16
CA ASN A 219 8.16 -19.31 10.08
C ASN A 219 7.63 -19.44 11.51
N PHE A 220 6.30 -19.54 11.68
CA PHE A 220 5.71 -19.75 13.00
C PHE A 220 6.12 -21.09 13.63
N LYS A 221 6.21 -22.16 12.84
CA LYS A 221 6.67 -23.48 13.34
C LYS A 221 8.13 -23.47 13.78
N GLU A 222 8.98 -22.77 13.05
CA GLU A 222 10.42 -22.71 13.31
C GLU A 222 10.75 -21.75 14.47
N PHE A 223 10.13 -20.56 14.47
CA PHE A 223 10.54 -19.46 15.34
C PHE A 223 9.52 -19.11 16.45
N GLY A 224 8.27 -19.59 16.36
CA GLY A 224 7.29 -19.53 17.44
C GLY A 224 6.57 -18.18 17.65
N TYR A 225 6.81 -17.17 16.82
CA TYR A 225 6.10 -15.89 16.85
C TYR A 225 5.19 -15.70 15.65
#